data_AF-A0A355QEE2-F1
#
_entry.id   AF-A0A355QEE2-F1
#
_cell.length_a   1.000
_cell.length_b   1.000
_cell.length_c   1.000
_cell.angle_alpha   90.00
_cell.angle_beta   90.00
_cell.angle_gamma   90.00
#
_symmetry.space_group_name_H-M   'P 1'
#
loop_
_entity.id
_entity.type
_entity.pdbx_description
1 polymer ?
#
loop_
_entity_poly.entity_id
_entity_poly.type
_entity_poly.pdbx_seq_one_letter_code
_entity_poly.pdbx_strand_id
1 'polypeptide(L)' 'VYGLAVLPAGPSAVEAMFRRKGRSDNRPVAVLVADVDQARTVVEPGPAFELLAAAFWPGPLTVVTTR' A
#
# COMPACT_ATOMS: atom_id res chain seq x y z
N VAL A 1 4.32 0.55 -15.01
CA VAL A 1 5.39 -0.33 -14.47
C VAL A 1 4.77 -1.62 -13.95
N TYR A 2 5.54 -2.70 -13.81
CA TYR A 2 5.06 -3.95 -13.19
C TYR A 2 5.39 -3.99 -11.70
N GLY A 3 4.50 -4.57 -10.91
CA GLY A 3 4.66 -4.74 -9.46
C GLY A 3 4.82 -6.21 -9.07
N LEU A 4 5.73 -6.50 -8.14
CA LEU A 4 5.78 -7.76 -7.40
C LEU A 4 5.12 -7.53 -6.05
N ALA A 5 4.05 -8.27 -5.78
CA ALA A 5 3.25 -8.20 -4.57
C ALA A 5 3.26 -9.55 -3.83
N VAL A 6 3.05 -9.48 -2.52
CA VAL A 6 2.84 -10.62 -1.63
C VAL A 6 1.70 -10.26 -0.67
N LEU A 7 1.07 -11.25 -0.07
CA LEU A 7 0.06 -11.00 0.96
C LEU A 7 0.72 -10.29 2.17
N PRO A 8 0.21 -9.12 2.60
CA PRO A 8 0.77 -8.40 3.74
C PRO A 8 0.75 -9.19 5.06
N ALA A 9 -0.21 -10.11 5.21
CA ALA A 9 -0.37 -10.96 6.38
C ALA A 9 0.61 -12.15 6.43
N GLY A 10 1.52 -12.29 5.45
CA GLY A 10 2.52 -13.36 5.40
C GLY A 10 3.94 -12.82 5.64
N PRO A 11 4.44 -12.77 6.90
CA PRO A 11 5.75 -12.20 7.21
C PRO A 11 6.90 -12.80 6.41
N SER A 12 6.91 -14.13 6.24
CA SER A 12 7.93 -14.84 5.47
C SER A 12 7.93 -14.46 3.98
N ALA A 13 6.75 -14.23 3.41
CA ALA A 13 6.61 -13.79 2.02
C ALA A 13 7.07 -12.34 1.85
N VAL A 14 6.77 -11.47 2.82
CA VAL A 14 7.25 -10.09 2.86
C VAL A 14 8.77 -10.07 2.91
N GLU A 15 9.39 -10.79 3.86
CA GLU A 15 10.86 -10.88 3.97
C GLU A 15 11.49 -11.40 2.67
N ALA A 16 10.94 -12.48 2.09
CA ALA A 16 11.43 -13.02 0.83
C ALA A 16 11.32 -12.02 -0.33
N MET A 17 10.28 -11.20 -0.36
CA MET A 17 10.08 -10.14 -1.36
C MET A 17 11.06 -8.98 -1.18
N PHE A 18 11.38 -8.58 0.06
CA PHE A 18 12.42 -7.59 0.35
C PHE A 18 13.81 -8.08 -0.07
N ARG A 19 14.19 -9.31 0.31
CA ARG A 19 15.48 -9.92 -0.06
C ARG A 19 15.66 -10.00 -1.58
N ARG A 20 14.64 -10.46 -2.31
CA ARG A 20 14.71 -10.57 -3.79
C ARG A 20 14.81 -9.22 -4.49
N LYS A 21 14.22 -8.18 -3.92
CA LYS A 21 14.30 -6.80 -4.47
C LYS A 21 15.59 -6.08 -4.07
N GLY A 22 16.44 -6.67 -3.22
CA GLY A 22 17.60 -5.99 -2.65
C GLY A 22 17.22 -4.75 -1.85
N ARG A 23 16.03 -4.75 -1.23
CA ARG A 23 15.56 -3.64 -0.40
C ARG A 23 16.12 -3.79 1.01
N SER A 24 16.69 -2.71 1.53
CA SER A 24 16.93 -2.57 2.96
C SER A 24 15.59 -2.49 3.70
N ASP A 25 15.55 -3.09 4.88
CA ASP A 25 14.33 -3.24 5.69
C ASP A 25 13.70 -1.90 6.12
N ASN A 26 14.45 -0.80 5.98
CA ASN A 26 14.07 0.52 6.48
C ASN A 26 13.25 1.36 5.48
N ARG A 27 12.75 0.78 4.38
CA ARG A 27 11.93 1.50 3.38
C ARG A 27 10.49 0.98 3.35
N PRO A 28 9.49 1.86 3.61
CA PRO A 28 8.09 1.50 3.45
C PRO A 28 7.78 0.97 2.05
N VAL A 29 6.85 0.02 1.97
CA VAL A 29 6.31 -0.52 0.72
C VAL A 29 4.82 -0.20 0.66
N ALA A 30 4.34 0.18 -0.53
CA ALA A 30 2.93 0.43 -0.74
C ALA A 30 2.12 -0.86 -0.50
N VAL A 31 1.00 -0.73 0.19
CA VAL A 31 -0.04 -1.77 0.29
C VAL A 31 -1.04 -1.50 -0.83
N LEU A 32 -1.28 -2.51 -1.67
CA LEU A 32 -2.28 -2.42 -2.72
C LEU A 32 -3.64 -2.84 -2.16
N VAL A 33 -4.67 -2.08 -2.49
CA VAL A 33 -6.07 -2.29 -2.10
C VAL A 33 -6.93 -2.28 -3.35
N ALA A 34 -8.04 -3.01 -3.31
CA ALA A 34 -8.99 -3.12 -4.41
C ALA A 34 -9.81 -1.83 -4.57
N ASP A 35 -10.17 -1.20 -3.44
CA ASP A 35 -11.02 -0.02 -3.38
C ASP A 35 -10.75 0.80 -2.10
N VAL A 36 -11.47 1.93 -1.98
CA VAL A 36 -11.38 2.82 -0.81
C VAL A 36 -11.91 2.17 0.47
N ASP A 37 -12.87 1.24 0.37
CA ASP A 37 -13.43 0.57 1.55
C ASP A 37 -12.39 -0.37 2.17
N GLN A 38 -11.67 -1.12 1.36
CA GLN A 38 -10.53 -1.90 1.83
C GLN A 38 -9.43 -1.01 2.39
N ALA A 39 -9.16 0.15 1.76
CA ALA A 39 -8.17 1.10 2.25
C ALA A 39 -8.47 1.57 3.69
N ARG A 40 -9.73 1.89 3.99
CA ARG A 40 -10.20 2.32 5.32
C ARG A 40 -9.98 1.26 6.40
N THR A 41 -9.74 0.00 6.04
CA THR A 41 -9.43 -1.08 7.01
C THR A 41 -7.94 -1.13 7.40
N VAL A 42 -7.07 -0.40 6.69
CA VAL A 42 -5.61 -0.48 6.87
C VAL A 42 -4.92 0.86 7.11
N VAL A 43 -5.67 1.98 7.10
CA VAL A 43 -5.16 3.33 7.40
C VAL A 43 -6.10 4.08 8.35
N GLU A 44 -5.62 5.20 8.91
CA GLU A 44 -6.46 6.20 9.58
C GLU A 44 -6.82 7.32 8.58
N PRO A 45 -8.00 7.30 7.94
CA PRO A 45 -8.33 8.25 6.88
C PRO A 45 -8.62 9.64 7.44
N GLY A 46 -7.95 10.66 6.91
CA GLY A 46 -8.29 12.08 7.10
C GLY A 46 -9.10 12.67 5.93
N PRO A 47 -9.62 13.90 6.05
CA PRO A 47 -10.41 14.54 4.99
C PRO A 47 -9.70 14.61 3.63
N ALA A 48 -8.38 14.84 3.64
CA ALA A 48 -7.58 14.86 2.43
C ALA A 48 -7.46 13.48 1.76
N PHE A 49 -7.37 12.39 2.55
CA PHE A 49 -7.34 11.03 2.02
C PHE A 49 -8.64 10.75 1.25
N GLU A 50 -9.79 11.07 1.84
CA GLU A 50 -11.10 10.83 1.23
C GLU A 50 -11.29 11.60 -0.08
N LEU A 51 -10.92 12.89 -0.11
CA LEU A 51 -11.01 13.70 -1.33
C LEU A 51 -10.10 13.17 -2.44
N LEU A 52 -8.87 12.78 -2.10
CA LEU A 52 -7.90 12.27 -3.07
C LEU A 52 -8.30 10.88 -3.59
N ALA A 53 -8.72 9.97 -2.71
CA ALA A 53 -9.16 8.64 -3.09
C ALA A 53 -10.40 8.72 -4.01
N ALA A 54 -11.39 9.54 -3.66
CA ALA A 54 -12.60 9.70 -4.47
C ALA A 54 -12.34 10.29 -5.87
N ALA A 55 -11.37 11.21 -5.98
CA ALA A 55 -11.07 11.87 -7.25
C ALA A 55 -10.16 11.05 -8.17
N PHE A 56 -9.24 10.25 -7.61
CA PHE A 56 -8.15 9.65 -8.37
C PHE A 56 -8.09 8.13 -8.31
N TRP A 57 -8.90 7.47 -7.47
CA TRP A 57 -8.99 6.01 -7.43
C TRP A 57 -10.29 5.48 -8.05
N PRO A 58 -10.23 4.39 -8.83
CA PRO A 58 -9.04 3.64 -9.24
C PRO A 58 -8.17 4.43 -10.24
N GLY A 59 -6.85 4.47 -10.00
CA GLY A 59 -5.93 5.26 -10.81
C GLY A 59 -4.50 5.32 -10.27
N PRO A 60 -3.63 6.14 -10.89
CA PRO A 60 -2.18 6.10 -10.66
C PRO A 60 -1.73 6.85 -9.38
N LEU A 61 -2.64 7.22 -8.49
CA LEU A 61 -2.31 7.90 -7.25
C LEU A 61 -1.86 6.91 -6.17
N THR A 62 -0.81 7.24 -5.41
CA THR A 62 -0.44 6.55 -4.17
C THR A 62 -0.53 7.56 -3.02
N VAL A 63 -1.22 7.20 -1.95
CA VAL A 63 -1.36 8.04 -0.76
C VAL A 63 -0.48 7.50 0.36
N VAL A 64 0.30 8.39 0.99
CA VAL A 64 1.09 8.09 2.20
C VAL A 64 0.38 8.75 3.38
N THR A 65 0.01 7.96 4.38
CA THR A 65 -0.74 8.41 5.56
C THR A 65 -0.44 7.52 6.76
N THR A 66 -1.01 7.84 7.92
CA THR A 66 -0.88 7.03 9.15
C THR A 66 -1.75 5.77 9.07
N ARG A 67 -1.33 4.75 9.82
CA ARG A 67 -2.03 3.48 9.96
C ARG A 67 -2.44 3.28 11.41
#